data_AF-A0A2V8J0A4-F1
#
_entry.id   AF-A0A2V8J0A4-F1
#
_cell.length_a   1.000
_cell.length_b   1.000
_cell.length_c   1.000
_cell.angle_alpha   90.00
_cell.angle_beta   90.00
_cell.angle_gamma   90.00
#
_symmetry.space_group_name_H-M   'P 1'
#
loop_
_entity.id
_entity.type
_entity.pdbx_description
1 polymer ?
#
loop_
_entity_poly.entity_id
_entity_poly.type
_entity_poly.pdbx_seq_one_letter_code
_entity_poly.pdbx_strand_id
1 'polypeptide(L)' 'MIWFLERNRDLVICEIRRAGDASPAYEFEVATGDAPPRTQRFNSPTELIDGYLREQAQLRAQGWRPRASDIEVLME' A
#
# COMPACT_ATOMS: atom_id res chain seq x y z
N MET A 1 -3.77 7.05 -4.38
CA MET A 1 -4.31 5.73 -4.77
C MET A 1 -4.40 4.89 -3.52
N ILE A 2 -5.57 4.33 -3.24
CA ILE A 2 -5.82 3.48 -2.07
C ILE A 2 -6.27 2.10 -2.54
N TRP A 3 -5.85 1.05 -1.85
CA TRP A 3 -6.28 -0.33 -2.10
C TRP A 3 -6.22 -1.14 -0.81
N PHE A 4 -6.87 -2.30 -0.84
CA PHE A 4 -7.02 -3.15 0.33
C PHE A 4 -6.40 -4.52 0.11
N LEU A 5 -5.74 -5.02 1.14
CA LEU A 5 -5.32 -6.42 1.22
C LEU A 5 -6.05 -7.10 2.37
N GLU A 6 -6.45 -8.33 2.17
CA GLU A 6 -7.10 -9.16 3.18
C GLU A 6 -6.28 -10.41 3.49
N ARG A 7 -6.42 -10.87 4.73
CA ARG A 7 -5.92 -12.16 5.18
C ARG A 7 -6.81 -12.63 6.33
N ASN A 8 -7.45 -13.78 6.16
CA ASN A 8 -8.45 -14.30 7.09
C ASN A 8 -9.63 -13.32 7.28
N ARG A 9 -9.61 -12.53 8.36
CA ARG A 9 -10.62 -11.49 8.68
C ARG A 9 -9.97 -10.12 8.92
N ASP A 10 -8.68 -10.02 8.68
CA ASP A 10 -7.91 -8.81 8.88
C ASP A 10 -7.82 -8.03 7.57
N LEU A 11 -7.73 -6.71 7.69
CA LEU A 11 -7.60 -5.78 6.57
C LEU A 11 -6.33 -4.95 6.73
N VAL A 12 -5.59 -4.84 5.64
CA VAL A 12 -4.51 -3.87 5.48
C VAL A 12 -4.95 -2.85 4.45
N ILE A 13 -4.82 -1.58 4.81
CA ILE A 13 -5.06 -0.46 3.92
C ILE A 13 -3.69 0.01 3.41
N CYS A 14 -3.55 0.10 2.11
CA CYS A 14 -2.36 0.64 1.48
C CYS A 14 -2.73 1.90 0.71
N GLU A 15 -1.96 2.97 0.90
CA GLU A 15 -2.21 4.25 0.26
C GLU A 15 -0.92 4.88 -0.27
N ILE A 16 -0.94 5.31 -1.53
CA ILE A 16 0.07 6.21 -2.09
C ILE A 16 -0.55 7.60 -2.26
N ARG A 17 0.11 8.62 -1.69
CA ARG A 17 -0.28 10.02 -1.78
C ARG A 17 0.87 10.90 -2.23
N ARG A 18 0.56 12.00 -2.92
CA ARG A 18 1.53 13.08 -3.19
C ARG A 18 1.54 14.02 -2.00
N ALA A 19 2.72 14.37 -1.52
CA ALA A 19 2.92 15.30 -0.41
C ALA A 19 2.88 16.79 -0.85
N GLY A 20 2.16 17.11 -1.93
CA GLY A 20 2.08 18.47 -2.48
C GLY A 20 3.45 19.05 -2.84
N ASP A 21 3.69 20.31 -2.47
CA ASP A 21 4.97 21.03 -2.68
C ASP A 21 6.05 20.66 -1.64
N ALA A 22 5.77 19.71 -0.74
CA ALA A 22 6.74 19.29 0.27
C ALA A 22 7.74 18.27 -0.30
N SER A 23 9.00 18.40 0.09
CA SER A 23 10.00 17.35 -0.04
C SER A 23 9.99 16.54 1.27
N PRO A 24 9.80 15.21 1.24
CA PRO A 24 9.68 14.32 0.08
C PRO A 24 8.30 14.35 -0.59
N ALA A 25 8.30 14.26 -1.93
CA ALA A 25 7.11 14.50 -2.78
C ALA A 25 6.05 13.38 -2.75
N TYR A 26 6.40 12.19 -2.26
CA TYR A 26 5.53 11.02 -2.25
C TYR A 26 5.54 10.33 -0.90
N GLU A 27 4.39 9.84 -0.48
CA GLU A 27 4.25 9.03 0.71
C GLU A 27 3.49 7.74 0.37
N PHE A 28 3.96 6.63 0.92
CA PHE A 28 3.32 5.33 0.85
C PHE A 28 3.06 4.84 2.27
N GLU A 29 1.79 4.65 2.60
CA GLU A 29 1.35 4.23 3.92
C GLU A 29 0.78 2.81 3.89
N VAL A 30 1.11 2.04 4.92
CA VAL A 30 0.53 0.73 5.20
C VAL A 30 -0.07 0.78 6.60
N ALA A 31 -1.39 0.77 6.67
CA ALA A 31 -2.14 0.77 7.92
C ALA A 31 -2.75 -0.62 8.17
N THR A 32 -2.62 -1.09 9.41
CA THR A 32 -3.22 -2.34 9.90
C THR A 32 -4.13 -2.02 11.07
N GLY A 33 -5.15 -2.84 11.34
CA GLY A 33 -6.05 -2.60 12.48
C GLY A 33 -5.36 -2.62 13.86
N ASP A 34 -4.26 -3.39 13.99
CA ASP A 34 -3.66 -3.72 15.29
C ASP A 34 -2.35 -2.97 15.59
N ALA A 35 -1.85 -2.18 14.65
CA ALA A 35 -0.59 -1.45 14.80
C ALA A 35 -0.65 -0.06 14.15
N PRO A 36 0.13 0.92 14.66
CA PRO A 36 0.24 2.23 14.03
C PRO A 36 0.59 2.13 12.54
N PRO A 37 0.06 3.04 11.70
CA PRO A 37 0.41 3.07 10.29
C PRO A 37 1.92 3.24 10.09
N ARG A 38 2.47 2.51 9.12
CA ARG A 38 3.85 2.69 8.67
C ARG A 38 3.85 3.53 7.41
N THR A 39 4.44 4.72 7.48
CA THR A 39 4.56 5.64 6.34
C THR A 39 6.01 5.66 5.85
N GLN A 40 6.21 5.33 4.58
CA GLN A 40 7.47 5.51 3.85
C GLN A 40 7.37 6.75 2.97
N ARG A 41 8.48 7.47 2.81
CA ARG A 41 8.51 8.72 2.04
C ARG A 41 9.58 8.67 0.96
N PHE A 42 9.29 9.23 -0.21
CA PHE A 42 10.14 9.14 -1.39
C PHE A 42 10.22 10.47 -2.13
N ASN A 43 11.36 10.76 -2.73
CA ASN A 43 11.59 12.01 -3.47
C ASN A 43 11.27 11.86 -4.95
N SER A 44 11.26 10.63 -5.47
CA SER A 44 10.98 10.37 -6.89
C SER A 44 9.92 9.27 -7.09
N PRO A 45 9.23 9.27 -8.24
CA PRO A 45 8.34 8.18 -8.63
C PRO A 45 9.04 6.81 -8.69
N THR A 46 10.30 6.77 -9.13
CA THR A 46 11.07 5.51 -9.23
C THR A 46 11.31 4.91 -7.85
N GLU A 47 11.80 5.71 -6.90
CA GLU A 47 12.00 5.27 -5.52
C GLU A 47 10.69 4.79 -4.88
N LEU A 48 9.59 5.51 -5.14
CA LEU A 48 8.27 5.13 -4.69
C LEU A 48 7.85 3.77 -5.23
N ILE A 49 7.97 3.55 -6.54
CA ILE A 49 7.60 2.28 -7.18
C ILE A 49 8.42 1.12 -6.61
N ASP A 50 9.74 1.31 -6.48
CA ASP A 50 10.63 0.28 -5.93
C ASP A 50 10.30 -0.05 -4.48
N GLY A 51 10.05 0.97 -3.65
CA GLY A 51 9.65 0.79 -2.24
C GLY A 51 8.30 0.09 -2.12
N TYR A 52 7.32 0.53 -2.89
CA TYR A 52 6.00 -0.08 -2.99
C TYR A 52 6.09 -1.56 -3.38
N LEU A 53 6.84 -1.91 -4.44
CA LEU A 53 6.95 -3.29 -4.92
C LEU A 53 7.59 -4.21 -3.88
N ARG A 54 8.62 -3.73 -3.16
CA ARG A 54 9.25 -4.49 -2.06
C ARG A 54 8.26 -4.77 -0.94
N GLU A 55 7.52 -3.76 -0.49
CA GLU A 55 6.53 -3.94 0.58
C GLU A 55 5.39 -4.89 0.14
N GLN A 56 4.91 -4.76 -1.11
CA GLN A 56 3.91 -5.67 -1.66
C GLN A 56 4.40 -7.11 -1.71
N ALA A 57 5.66 -7.34 -2.10
CA ALA A 57 6.25 -8.67 -2.08
C ALA A 57 6.30 -9.25 -0.66
N GLN A 58 6.68 -8.43 0.33
CA GLN A 58 6.70 -8.84 1.75
C GLN A 58 5.30 -9.16 2.29
N LEU A 59 4.31 -8.32 2.01
CA LEU A 59 2.92 -8.56 2.42
C LEU A 59 2.37 -9.85 1.77
N ARG A 60 2.64 -10.06 0.47
CA ARG A 60 2.24 -11.29 -0.21
C ARG A 60 2.92 -12.53 0.37
N ALA A 61 4.19 -12.45 0.72
CA ALA A 61 4.92 -13.55 1.38
C ALA A 61 4.31 -13.90 2.76
N GLN A 62 3.71 -12.93 3.44
CA GLN A 62 2.97 -13.12 4.70
C GLN A 62 1.52 -13.59 4.50
N GLY A 63 1.11 -13.87 3.27
CA GLY A 63 -0.23 -14.39 2.95
C GLY A 63 -1.29 -13.33 2.71
N TRP A 64 -0.95 -12.03 2.71
CA TRP A 64 -1.89 -10.98 2.30
C TRP A 64 -2.20 -11.08 0.81
N ARG A 65 -3.46 -10.86 0.45
CA ARG A 65 -3.95 -10.91 -0.93
C ARG A 65 -4.85 -9.70 -1.22
N PRO A 66 -4.95 -9.23 -2.47
CA PRO A 66 -5.93 -8.20 -2.82
C PRO A 66 -7.33 -8.64 -2.40
N ARG A 67 -8.12 -7.71 -1.86
CA ARG A 67 -9.48 -8.00 -1.43
C ARG A 67 -10.33 -8.46 -2.62
N ALA A 68 -11.10 -9.54 -2.46
CA ALA A 68 -11.88 -10.13 -3.56
C ALA A 68 -12.75 -9.11 -4.30
N SER A 69 -13.43 -8.20 -3.58
CA SER A 69 -14.28 -7.15 -4.16
C SER A 69 -13.51 -6.15 -5.03
N ASP A 70 -12.21 -5.91 -4.75
CA ASP A 70 -11.38 -5.02 -5.56
C ASP A 70 -10.93 -5.70 -6.87
N ILE A 71 -10.87 -7.04 -6.88
CA ILE A 71 -10.53 -7.83 -8.08
C ILE A 71 -11.73 -7.90 -9.02
N GLU A 72 -12.95 -8.08 -8.50
CA GLU A 72 -14.18 -8.16 -9.30
C GLU A 72 -14.38 -6.90 -10.17
N VAL A 73 -14.10 -5.72 -9.64
CA VAL A 73 -14.16 -4.43 -10.37
C VAL A 73 -13.18 -4.35 -11.55
N LEU A 74 -12.09 -5.12 -11.54
CA LEU A 74 -11.09 -5.11 -12.61
C LEU A 74 -11.42 -6.10 -13.75
N MET A 75 -12.42 -6.96 -13.58
CA MET A 75 -12.83 -7.96 -14.57
C MET A 75 -14.09 -7.57 -15.36
N GLU A 76 -14.71 -6.43 -15.05
CA GLU A 76 -15.74 -5.76 -15.87
C GLU A 76 -15.14 -4.69 -16.79
#